data_AF-A0A0D2Y8B6-F1
#
_entry.id   AF-A0A0D2Y8B6-F1
#
_cell.length_a   1.000
_cell.length_b   1.000
_cell.length_c   1.000
_cell.angle_alpha   90.00
_cell.angle_beta   90.00
_cell.angle_gamma   90.00
#
_symmetry.space_group_name_H-M   'P 1'
#
loop_
_entity.id
_entity.type
_entity.pdbx_description
1 polymer ?
#
loop_
_entity_poly.entity_id
_entity_poly.type
_entity_poly.pdbx_seq_one_letter_code
_entity_poly.pdbx_strand_id
1 'polypeptide(L)'
;MTLEAHDIRTNQEVCLSHLEAIYSTASPLPSSTFSFIYNTFPERINLGSISGGTDIISNFGEPCPLLPVHAGEIQCIGLGLAVSIADSLTGRLLYDEDGELVCLKPFPSQPLNFWGPDGEAKYRSAYFERFDGVWHHGDFARINSSTGGLVVLGRSDGVLNPSGVRFGSAEIYSLLSRFFATEIDEALCVSRVKDDIPNEVVCLFVVMHGGQKLGNDLIERIKTCIRKELSPRHVPGVIEECKAGIPKTNNGKKIEIAVKRIMSGTDVGPNASVANPEALEWFRDWAAEN
;
A
#
# COMPACT_ATOMS: atom_id res chain seq x y z
N MET A 1 14.27 11.38 -1.48
CA MET A 1 15.17 11.24 -2.64
C MET A 1 15.75 9.84 -2.59
N THR A 2 15.40 8.95 -3.52
CA THR A 2 15.83 7.53 -3.51
C THR A 2 17.06 7.34 -4.40
N LEU A 3 17.93 6.37 -4.06
CA LEU A 3 19.12 6.03 -4.85
C LEU A 3 18.76 5.60 -6.28
N GLU A 4 17.65 4.87 -6.41
CA GLU A 4 17.08 4.39 -7.68
C GLU A 4 16.77 5.56 -8.64
N ALA A 5 16.10 6.61 -8.14
CA ALA A 5 15.72 7.77 -8.96
C ALA A 5 16.91 8.58 -9.50
N HIS A 6 18.11 8.40 -8.93
CA HIS A 6 19.33 9.11 -9.33
C HIS A 6 20.37 8.17 -9.95
N ASP A 7 20.02 6.91 -10.21
CA ASP A 7 20.91 5.84 -10.70
C ASP A 7 22.25 5.78 -9.92
N ILE A 8 22.20 5.97 -8.60
CA ILE A 8 23.39 5.93 -7.75
C ILE A 8 23.76 4.48 -7.49
N ARG A 9 24.94 4.05 -7.98
CA ARG A 9 25.42 2.67 -7.85
C ARG A 9 26.50 2.55 -6.77
N THR A 10 26.20 1.80 -5.72
CA THR A 10 27.07 1.68 -4.53
C THR A 10 28.25 0.74 -4.73
N ASN A 11 28.17 -0.18 -5.71
CA ASN A 11 29.21 -1.16 -6.02
C ASN A 11 30.56 -0.57 -6.50
N GLN A 12 30.64 0.73 -6.77
CA GLN A 12 31.86 1.38 -7.29
C GLN A 12 32.60 2.27 -6.27
N GLU A 13 31.94 2.71 -5.19
CA GLU A 13 32.52 3.73 -4.29
C GLU A 13 32.55 3.34 -2.81
N VAL A 14 31.79 2.32 -2.39
CA VAL A 14 31.66 1.93 -0.97
C VAL A 14 31.85 0.43 -0.80
N CYS A 15 32.71 0.03 0.14
CA CYS A 15 32.90 -1.38 0.48
C CYS A 15 31.75 -1.90 1.34
N LEU A 16 30.91 -2.77 0.77
CA LEU A 16 29.75 -3.38 1.43
C LEU A 16 29.94 -4.89 1.69
N SER A 17 31.17 -5.32 2.01
CA SER A 17 31.51 -6.74 2.21
C SER A 17 30.84 -7.40 3.42
N HIS A 18 30.42 -6.61 4.41
CA HIS A 18 29.72 -7.09 5.61
C HIS A 18 28.20 -6.92 5.54
N LEU A 19 27.66 -6.36 4.44
CA LEU A 19 26.21 -6.24 4.27
C LEU A 19 25.63 -7.62 3.94
N GLU A 20 24.69 -8.08 4.76
CA GLU A 20 24.04 -9.39 4.61
C GLU A 20 22.56 -9.28 4.26
N ALA A 21 21.89 -8.21 4.67
CA ALA A 21 20.46 -8.04 4.43
C ALA A 21 20.07 -6.57 4.27
N ILE A 22 19.04 -6.32 3.48
CA ILE A 22 18.36 -5.03 3.36
C ILE A 22 16.87 -5.30 3.54
N TYR A 23 16.24 -4.63 4.51
CA TYR A 23 14.81 -4.78 4.74
C TYR A 23 14.05 -3.47 4.49
N SER A 24 12.92 -3.59 3.81
CA SER A 24 11.97 -2.50 3.58
C SER A 24 10.71 -2.71 4.41
N THR A 25 10.12 -1.62 4.89
CA THR A 25 8.92 -1.63 5.75
C THR A 25 8.01 -0.45 5.41
N ALA A 26 6.85 -0.39 6.07
CA ALA A 26 5.82 0.64 5.95
C ALA A 26 5.02 0.67 4.65
N SER A 27 5.58 0.26 3.51
CA SER A 27 4.87 0.14 2.23
C SER A 27 5.39 -1.05 1.42
N PRO A 28 4.55 -1.66 0.55
CA PRO A 28 5.01 -2.68 -0.39
C PRO A 28 6.21 -2.17 -1.20
N LEU A 29 7.27 -2.98 -1.28
CA LEU A 29 8.45 -2.66 -2.07
C LEU A 29 8.15 -2.93 -3.57
N PRO A 30 8.29 -1.92 -4.47
CA PRO A 30 8.04 -2.13 -5.89
C PRO A 30 9.00 -3.13 -6.52
N SER A 31 8.54 -3.91 -7.50
CA SER A 31 9.38 -4.89 -8.22
C SER A 31 10.57 -4.24 -8.95
N SER A 32 10.45 -2.96 -9.36
CA SER A 32 11.57 -2.19 -9.91
C SER A 32 12.68 -2.02 -8.88
N THR A 33 12.33 -1.67 -7.64
CA THR A 33 13.29 -1.48 -6.55
C THR A 33 13.96 -2.80 -6.14
N PHE A 34 13.25 -3.94 -6.19
CA PHE A 34 13.90 -5.25 -6.05
C PHE A 34 15.02 -5.42 -7.09
N SER A 35 14.73 -5.13 -8.36
CA SER A 35 15.69 -5.24 -9.45
C SER A 35 16.86 -4.26 -9.28
N PHE A 36 16.56 -3.01 -8.90
CA PHE A 36 17.57 -2.00 -8.62
C PHE A 36 18.54 -2.43 -7.52
N ILE A 37 18.02 -2.99 -6.42
CA ILE A 37 18.85 -3.44 -5.31
C ILE A 37 19.82 -4.53 -5.75
N TYR A 38 19.34 -5.57 -6.45
CA TYR A 38 20.22 -6.65 -6.91
C TYR A 38 21.20 -6.22 -8.02
N ASN A 39 20.89 -5.16 -8.77
CA ASN A 39 21.83 -4.57 -9.74
C ASN A 39 22.88 -3.64 -9.10
N THR A 40 22.63 -3.16 -7.89
CA THR A 40 23.40 -2.09 -7.25
C THR A 40 24.21 -2.55 -6.04
N PHE A 41 23.63 -3.44 -5.24
CA PHE A 41 24.21 -3.98 -4.02
C PHE A 41 24.76 -5.40 -4.26
N PRO A 42 25.57 -5.96 -3.35
CA PRO A 42 26.09 -7.31 -3.53
C PRO A 42 24.97 -8.34 -3.69
N GLU A 43 25.03 -9.18 -4.72
CA GLU A 43 23.96 -10.16 -5.04
C GLU A 43 23.63 -11.15 -3.91
N ARG A 44 24.56 -11.35 -2.96
CA ARG A 44 24.39 -12.24 -1.81
C ARG A 44 23.43 -11.73 -0.72
N ILE A 45 23.03 -10.46 -0.77
CA ILE A 45 22.20 -9.89 0.30
C ILE A 45 20.81 -10.52 0.29
N ASN A 46 20.25 -10.74 1.48
CA ASN A 46 18.84 -11.06 1.61
C ASN A 46 18.02 -9.76 1.56
N LEU A 47 17.39 -9.48 0.41
CA LEU A 47 16.42 -8.39 0.30
C LEU A 47 15.04 -8.86 0.76
N GLY A 48 14.52 -8.21 1.80
CA GLY A 48 13.22 -8.52 2.37
C GLY A 48 12.28 -7.33 2.40
N SER A 49 11.00 -7.56 2.14
CA SER A 49 9.94 -6.67 2.60
C SER A 49 9.36 -7.25 3.88
N ILE A 50 8.99 -6.42 4.85
CA ILE A 50 8.28 -6.83 6.07
C ILE A 50 6.89 -6.19 6.14
N SER A 51 5.90 -6.95 6.61
CA SER A 51 4.56 -6.46 6.90
C SER A 51 4.25 -6.75 8.36
N GLY A 52 4.08 -5.68 9.14
CA GLY A 52 3.85 -5.73 10.57
C GLY A 52 3.21 -4.44 11.05
N GLY A 53 3.06 -4.32 12.37
CA GLY A 53 2.42 -3.16 12.97
C GLY A 53 2.97 -2.86 14.35
N THR A 54 2.89 -1.58 14.72
CA THR A 54 3.20 -1.11 16.07
C THR A 54 2.46 -1.92 17.12
N ASP A 55 1.22 -2.30 16.82
CA ASP A 55 0.33 -3.01 17.73
C ASP A 55 0.87 -4.39 18.12
N ILE A 56 1.52 -5.10 17.19
CA ILE A 56 1.99 -6.46 17.44
C ILE A 56 3.49 -6.54 17.75
N ILE A 57 4.23 -5.42 17.65
CA ILE A 57 5.69 -5.34 17.87
C ILE A 57 6.43 -6.47 17.12
N SER A 58 5.95 -6.81 15.93
CA SER A 58 6.34 -7.97 15.14
C SER A 58 5.80 -7.82 13.71
N ASN A 59 5.95 -8.85 12.89
CA ASN A 59 5.51 -8.87 11.50
C ASN A 59 4.68 -10.12 11.20
N PHE A 60 3.59 -9.95 10.48
CA PHE A 60 2.83 -11.06 9.89
C PHE A 60 3.53 -11.67 8.68
N GLY A 61 4.24 -10.85 7.89
CA GLY A 61 5.09 -11.30 6.80
C GLY A 61 6.54 -10.93 7.02
N GLU A 62 7.45 -11.87 6.82
CA GLU A 62 8.88 -11.74 7.12
C GLU A 62 9.78 -12.25 5.98
N PRO A 63 11.02 -11.73 5.87
CA PRO A 63 12.07 -12.34 5.07
C PRO A 63 12.58 -13.62 5.72
N CYS A 64 13.02 -14.56 4.88
CA CYS A 64 13.64 -15.80 5.31
C CYS A 64 14.86 -16.09 4.43
N PRO A 65 16.09 -16.09 4.98
CA PRO A 65 17.30 -16.33 4.19
C PRO A 65 17.39 -17.76 3.62
N LEU A 66 16.48 -18.65 4.02
CA LEU A 66 16.39 -20.03 3.51
C LEU A 66 15.41 -20.18 2.33
N LEU A 67 14.67 -19.13 2.00
CA LEU A 67 13.68 -19.13 0.92
C LEU A 67 14.15 -18.24 -0.24
N PRO A 68 13.71 -18.51 -1.47
CA PRO A 68 13.93 -17.60 -2.58
C PRO A 68 13.25 -16.24 -2.33
N VAL A 69 13.78 -15.19 -2.94
CA VAL A 69 13.16 -13.86 -2.96
C VAL A 69 12.36 -13.73 -4.26
N HIS A 70 11.06 -13.47 -4.13
CA HIS A 70 10.17 -13.19 -5.25
C HIS A 70 9.82 -11.70 -5.25
N ALA A 71 10.09 -11.01 -6.36
CA ALA A 71 9.88 -9.57 -6.44
C ALA A 71 8.40 -9.21 -6.25
N GLY A 72 8.12 -8.31 -5.30
CA GLY A 72 6.76 -7.91 -4.94
C GLY A 72 6.09 -8.80 -3.88
N GLU A 73 6.76 -9.85 -3.40
CA GLU A 73 6.27 -10.71 -2.33
C GLU A 73 7.11 -10.55 -1.06
N ILE A 74 6.46 -10.67 0.10
CA ILE A 74 7.11 -10.93 1.37
C ILE A 74 7.27 -12.44 1.49
N GLN A 75 8.50 -12.93 1.72
CA GLN A 75 8.87 -14.33 1.46
C GLN A 75 8.01 -15.36 2.18
N CYS A 76 7.66 -15.13 3.44
CA CYS A 76 6.83 -16.06 4.19
C CYS A 76 6.05 -15.40 5.34
N ILE A 77 5.10 -16.15 5.88
CA ILE A 77 4.39 -15.81 7.11
C ILE A 77 5.31 -15.96 8.32
N GLY A 78 5.21 -15.03 9.26
CA GLY A 78 5.94 -15.08 10.53
C GLY A 78 5.61 -16.33 11.36
N LEU A 79 6.63 -16.94 11.97
CA LEU A 79 6.45 -18.16 12.75
C LEU A 79 5.56 -17.92 13.98
N GLY A 80 4.67 -18.88 14.25
CA GLY A 80 3.72 -18.78 15.37
C GLY A 80 2.51 -17.89 15.09
N LEU A 81 2.39 -17.33 13.88
CA LEU A 81 1.25 -16.53 13.46
C LEU A 81 0.37 -17.37 12.52
N ALA A 82 -0.88 -17.60 12.91
CA ALA A 82 -1.85 -18.33 12.10
C ALA A 82 -2.50 -17.41 11.05
N VAL A 83 -1.67 -16.84 10.17
CA VAL A 83 -2.11 -15.88 9.14
C VAL A 83 -2.90 -16.57 8.05
N SER A 84 -4.00 -15.95 7.63
CA SER A 84 -4.81 -16.38 6.50
C SER A 84 -5.38 -15.14 5.80
N ILE A 85 -5.93 -15.35 4.60
CA ILE A 85 -6.74 -14.37 3.89
C ILE A 85 -8.21 -14.73 4.06
N ALA A 86 -9.05 -13.75 4.40
CA ALA A 86 -10.48 -13.93 4.59
C ALA A 86 -11.28 -13.04 3.63
N ASP A 87 -12.39 -13.57 3.11
CA ASP A 87 -13.34 -12.76 2.37
C ASP A 87 -13.97 -11.72 3.29
N SER A 88 -13.98 -10.49 2.79
CA SER A 88 -14.44 -9.31 3.50
C SER A 88 -15.89 -9.31 3.98
N LEU A 89 -16.77 -10.06 3.32
CA LEU A 89 -18.21 -10.05 3.56
C LEU A 89 -18.64 -11.32 4.29
N THR A 90 -18.10 -12.47 3.89
CA THR A 90 -18.50 -13.79 4.37
C THR A 90 -17.58 -14.34 5.46
N GLY A 91 -16.36 -13.79 5.61
CA GLY A 91 -15.35 -14.31 6.53
C GLY A 91 -14.78 -15.67 6.13
N ARG A 92 -15.13 -16.20 4.95
CA ARG A 92 -14.58 -17.46 4.44
C ARG A 92 -13.09 -17.31 4.14
N LEU A 93 -12.31 -18.33 4.44
CA LEU A 93 -10.89 -18.32 4.08
C LEU A 93 -10.73 -18.44 2.57
N LEU A 94 -9.84 -17.62 2.04
CA LEU A 94 -9.52 -17.49 0.63
C LEU A 94 -8.13 -18.08 0.35
N TYR A 95 -7.96 -18.63 -0.86
CA TYR A 95 -6.71 -19.22 -1.34
C TYR A 95 -6.39 -18.65 -2.72
N ASP A 96 -5.20 -18.09 -2.90
CA ASP A 96 -4.78 -17.39 -4.13
C ASP A 96 -5.71 -16.26 -4.60
N GLU A 97 -6.53 -15.73 -3.69
CA GLU A 97 -7.47 -14.63 -3.91
C GLU A 97 -7.19 -13.47 -2.96
N ASP A 98 -7.62 -12.27 -3.34
CA ASP A 98 -7.42 -11.07 -2.55
C ASP A 98 -8.48 -10.95 -1.45
N GLY A 99 -8.03 -10.63 -0.24
CA GLY A 99 -8.93 -10.53 0.90
C GLY A 99 -8.31 -9.81 2.09
N GLU A 100 -8.98 -9.92 3.22
CA GLU A 100 -8.57 -9.32 4.49
C GLU A 100 -7.48 -10.18 5.13
N LEU A 101 -6.34 -9.57 5.47
CA LEU A 101 -5.30 -10.23 6.25
C LEU A 101 -5.80 -10.44 7.69
N VAL A 102 -5.88 -11.71 8.09
CA VAL A 102 -6.34 -12.11 9.41
C VAL A 102 -5.36 -13.04 10.11
N CYS A 103 -5.35 -13.03 11.45
CA CYS A 103 -4.67 -14.04 12.25
C CYS A 103 -5.70 -14.83 13.06
N LEU A 104 -5.82 -16.13 12.76
CA LEU A 104 -6.89 -17.01 13.24
C LEU A 104 -6.70 -17.48 14.69
N LYS A 105 -5.51 -17.27 15.25
CA LYS A 105 -5.16 -17.71 16.61
C LYS A 105 -4.44 -16.59 17.35
N PRO A 106 -4.53 -16.56 18.69
CA PRO A 106 -3.71 -15.68 19.51
C PRO A 106 -2.21 -15.91 19.29
N PHE A 107 -1.43 -14.85 19.45
CA PHE A 107 0.02 -14.88 19.25
C PHE A 107 0.75 -14.17 20.41
N PRO A 108 2.04 -14.47 20.66
CA PRO A 108 2.71 -14.06 21.90
C PRO A 108 2.79 -12.55 22.13
N SER A 109 2.96 -11.76 21.07
CA SER A 109 3.05 -10.31 21.14
C SER A 109 1.72 -9.58 20.93
N GLN A 110 0.60 -10.31 20.94
CA GLN A 110 -0.72 -9.73 20.82
C GLN A 110 -0.99 -8.78 22.01
N PRO A 111 -1.44 -7.53 21.77
CA PRO A 111 -1.86 -6.65 22.85
C PRO A 111 -2.93 -7.31 23.71
N LEU A 112 -2.82 -7.16 25.02
CA LEU A 112 -3.89 -7.57 25.94
C LEU A 112 -5.09 -6.62 25.82
N ASN A 113 -4.82 -5.32 25.72
CA ASN A 113 -5.81 -4.27 25.58
C ASN A 113 -5.15 -2.93 25.22
N PHE A 114 -5.94 -1.93 24.83
CA PHE A 114 -5.51 -0.53 24.81
C PHE A 114 -5.63 0.10 26.21
N TRP A 115 -4.76 1.07 26.48
CA TRP A 115 -4.72 1.80 27.74
C TRP A 115 -5.76 2.94 27.79
N GLY A 116 -6.34 3.18 28.96
CA GLY A 116 -7.22 4.32 29.24
C GLY A 116 -8.72 4.00 29.15
N PRO A 117 -9.58 5.03 29.30
CA PRO A 117 -11.04 4.87 29.20
C PRO A 117 -11.44 4.28 27.85
N ASP A 118 -12.36 3.31 27.90
CA ASP A 118 -12.87 2.56 26.75
C ASP A 118 -11.79 1.78 25.97
N GLY A 119 -10.64 1.51 26.59
CA GLY A 119 -9.53 0.78 25.95
C GLY A 119 -9.96 -0.55 25.36
N GLU A 120 -10.73 -1.35 26.12
CA GLU A 120 -11.26 -2.64 25.68
C GLU A 120 -12.19 -2.52 24.47
N ALA A 121 -13.12 -1.58 24.52
CA ALA A 121 -14.05 -1.34 23.42
C ALA A 121 -13.30 -0.91 22.15
N LYS A 122 -12.32 -0.01 22.27
CA LYS A 122 -11.49 0.45 21.14
C LYS A 122 -10.62 -0.66 20.58
N TYR A 123 -10.03 -1.50 21.44
CA TYR A 123 -9.23 -2.65 21.03
C TYR A 123 -10.07 -3.68 20.27
N ARG A 124 -11.26 -4.01 20.80
CA ARG A 124 -12.21 -4.89 20.12
C ARG A 124 -12.68 -4.32 18.79
N SER A 125 -12.99 -3.03 18.74
CA SER A 125 -13.42 -2.37 17.51
C SER A 125 -12.32 -2.34 16.45
N ALA A 126 -11.07 -2.13 16.87
CA ALA A 126 -9.94 -2.09 15.95
C ALA A 126 -9.66 -3.44 15.28
N TYR A 127 -9.82 -4.58 15.98
CA TYR A 127 -9.30 -5.87 15.49
C TYR A 127 -10.28 -7.04 15.48
N PHE A 128 -11.40 -6.98 16.20
CA PHE A 128 -12.27 -8.16 16.44
C PHE A 128 -13.75 -7.95 16.08
N GLU A 129 -14.20 -6.72 15.84
CA GLU A 129 -15.60 -6.46 15.47
C GLU A 129 -15.96 -7.03 14.09
N ARG A 130 -14.99 -7.09 13.17
CA ARG A 130 -15.23 -7.54 11.80
C ARG A 130 -15.34 -9.05 11.67
N PHE A 131 -14.51 -9.78 12.40
CA PHE A 131 -14.47 -11.23 12.38
C PHE A 131 -14.43 -11.72 13.83
N ASP A 132 -15.52 -12.34 14.29
CA ASP A 132 -15.64 -12.76 15.68
C ASP A 132 -14.52 -13.73 16.07
N GLY A 133 -13.80 -13.40 17.15
CA GLY A 133 -12.67 -14.17 17.65
C GLY A 133 -11.42 -14.20 16.77
N VAL A 134 -11.39 -13.46 15.66
CA VAL A 134 -10.28 -13.46 14.69
C VAL A 134 -9.68 -12.06 14.60
N TRP A 135 -8.34 -11.98 14.70
CA TRP A 135 -7.64 -10.70 14.56
C TRP A 135 -7.69 -10.24 13.10
N HIS A 136 -8.33 -9.10 12.83
CA HIS A 136 -8.31 -8.40 11.55
C HIS A 136 -7.22 -7.33 11.56
N HIS A 137 -6.19 -7.46 10.73
CA HIS A 137 -5.07 -6.50 10.75
C HIS A 137 -5.38 -5.18 10.02
N GLY A 138 -6.38 -5.20 9.12
CA GLY A 138 -6.73 -4.05 8.29
C GLY A 138 -5.85 -3.87 7.05
N ASP A 139 -5.08 -4.89 6.67
CA ASP A 139 -4.39 -4.94 5.37
C ASP A 139 -5.18 -5.83 4.40
N PHE A 140 -5.23 -5.40 3.14
CA PHE A 140 -5.77 -6.18 2.03
C PHE A 140 -4.61 -6.89 1.35
N ALA A 141 -4.71 -8.20 1.20
CA ALA A 141 -3.58 -9.04 0.82
C ALA A 141 -4.00 -10.34 0.15
N ARG A 142 -3.02 -11.02 -0.44
CA ARG A 142 -3.10 -12.38 -0.96
C ARG A 142 -1.91 -13.19 -0.48
N ILE A 143 -2.09 -14.49 -0.28
CA ILE A 143 -0.99 -15.44 -0.13
C ILE A 143 -0.87 -16.25 -1.42
N ASN A 144 0.31 -16.26 -2.02
CA ASN A 144 0.62 -17.05 -3.21
C ASN A 144 0.90 -18.50 -2.78
N SER A 145 0.06 -19.44 -3.19
CA SER A 145 0.18 -20.86 -2.80
C SER A 145 1.42 -21.54 -3.38
N SER A 146 1.95 -21.04 -4.50
CA SER A 146 3.12 -21.63 -5.16
C SER A 146 4.44 -21.27 -4.49
N THR A 147 4.55 -20.05 -3.94
CA THR A 147 5.76 -19.54 -3.27
C THR A 147 5.63 -19.55 -1.74
N GLY A 148 4.40 -19.51 -1.22
CA GLY A 148 4.10 -19.23 0.19
C GLY A 148 4.21 -17.74 0.56
N GLY A 149 4.49 -16.87 -0.42
CA GLY A 149 4.72 -15.45 -0.22
C GLY A 149 3.44 -14.65 0.04
N LEU A 150 3.56 -13.62 0.88
CA LEU A 150 2.49 -12.66 1.18
C LEU A 150 2.62 -11.43 0.27
N VAL A 151 1.54 -11.10 -0.43
CA VAL A 151 1.43 -9.87 -1.23
C VAL A 151 0.46 -8.93 -0.53
N VAL A 152 0.97 -7.80 -0.04
CA VAL A 152 0.15 -6.75 0.57
C VAL A 152 -0.24 -5.73 -0.52
N LEU A 153 -1.54 -5.60 -0.74
CA LEU A 153 -2.14 -4.78 -1.80
C LEU A 153 -2.51 -3.37 -1.31
N GLY A 154 -2.49 -3.16 0.01
CA GLY A 154 -2.74 -1.87 0.64
C GLY A 154 -3.54 -2.02 1.93
N ARG A 155 -4.08 -0.90 2.41
CA ARG A 155 -4.97 -0.90 3.57
C ARG A 155 -6.39 -1.31 3.16
N SER A 156 -7.04 -2.10 3.99
CA SER A 156 -8.41 -2.59 3.75
C SER A 156 -9.44 -1.47 3.62
N ASP A 157 -9.27 -0.38 4.36
CA ASP A 157 -10.12 0.83 4.29
C ASP A 157 -9.83 1.70 3.05
N GLY A 158 -8.63 1.56 2.48
CA GLY A 158 -8.20 2.16 1.22
C GLY A 158 -8.53 1.34 -0.03
N VAL A 159 -9.10 0.14 0.11
CA VAL A 159 -9.50 -0.71 -1.03
C VAL A 159 -10.46 0.04 -1.95
N LEU A 160 -10.18 -0.06 -3.25
CA LEU A 160 -10.96 0.50 -4.34
C LEU A 160 -11.96 -0.55 -4.81
N ASN A 161 -13.22 -0.16 -5.04
CA ASN A 161 -14.30 -1.05 -5.44
C ASN A 161 -15.16 -0.51 -6.60
N PRO A 162 -14.57 -0.10 -7.74
CA PRO A 162 -15.34 0.34 -8.89
C PRO A 162 -16.21 -0.81 -9.42
N SER A 163 -17.53 -0.60 -9.43
CA SER A 163 -18.52 -1.54 -9.96
C SER A 163 -18.41 -2.97 -9.39
N GLY A 164 -18.06 -3.08 -8.11
CA GLY A 164 -18.05 -4.36 -7.37
C GLY A 164 -16.78 -5.20 -7.49
N VAL A 165 -15.71 -4.68 -8.12
CA VAL A 165 -14.40 -5.34 -8.13
C VAL A 165 -13.46 -4.64 -7.17
N ARG A 166 -13.05 -5.38 -6.13
CA ARG A 166 -12.15 -4.91 -5.09
C ARG A 166 -10.69 -5.12 -5.49
N PHE A 167 -9.88 -4.08 -5.42
CA PHE A 167 -8.43 -4.17 -5.65
C PHE A 167 -7.68 -3.13 -4.82
N GLY A 168 -6.38 -3.32 -4.66
CA GLY A 168 -5.53 -2.45 -3.84
C GLY A 168 -4.88 -1.34 -4.65
N SER A 169 -4.71 -0.15 -4.05
CA SER A 169 -3.99 0.96 -4.67
C SER A 169 -2.53 0.60 -5.02
N ALA A 170 -1.92 -0.35 -4.31
CA ALA A 170 -0.54 -0.78 -4.55
C ALA A 170 -0.32 -1.39 -5.94
N GLU A 171 -1.33 -2.02 -6.53
CA GLU A 171 -1.22 -2.59 -7.89
C GLU A 171 -1.03 -1.49 -8.93
N ILE A 172 -1.79 -0.39 -8.80
CA ILE A 172 -1.62 0.80 -9.65
C ILE A 172 -0.25 1.44 -9.38
N TYR A 173 0.16 1.58 -8.12
CA TYR A 173 1.46 2.19 -7.80
C TYR A 173 2.64 1.39 -8.37
N SER A 174 2.59 0.06 -8.28
CA SER A 174 3.62 -0.82 -8.83
C SER A 174 3.74 -0.65 -10.35
N LEU A 175 2.61 -0.57 -11.05
CA LEU A 175 2.58 -0.34 -12.49
C LEU A 175 3.14 1.04 -12.86
N LEU A 176 2.76 2.10 -12.14
CA LEU A 176 3.32 3.45 -12.36
C LEU A 176 4.83 3.48 -12.13
N SER A 177 5.31 2.89 -11.04
CA SER A 177 6.73 2.78 -10.73
C SER A 177 7.51 1.99 -11.79
N ARG A 178 6.87 1.01 -12.44
CA ARG A 178 7.54 0.17 -13.44
C ARG A 178 7.61 0.82 -14.82
N PHE A 179 6.54 1.47 -15.26
CA PHE A 179 6.40 1.92 -16.65
C PHE A 179 6.46 3.44 -16.83
N PHE A 180 6.37 4.21 -15.75
CA PHE A 180 6.23 5.67 -15.79
C PHE A 180 7.11 6.39 -14.76
N ALA A 181 8.15 5.73 -14.22
CA ALA A 181 9.04 6.31 -13.21
C ALA A 181 9.83 7.53 -13.70
N THR A 182 9.98 7.71 -15.02
CA THR A 182 10.62 8.90 -15.60
C THR A 182 9.68 10.11 -15.69
N GLU A 183 8.37 9.88 -15.66
CA GLU A 183 7.35 10.92 -15.81
C GLU A 183 6.64 11.24 -14.48
N ILE A 184 6.52 10.27 -13.57
CA ILE A 184 5.75 10.37 -12.32
C ILE A 184 6.68 10.12 -11.13
N ASP A 185 6.77 11.11 -10.24
CA ASP A 185 7.50 11.00 -8.98
C ASP A 185 6.69 10.25 -7.92
N GLU A 186 5.43 10.63 -7.75
CA GLU A 186 4.54 10.05 -6.74
C GLU A 186 3.12 9.94 -7.25
N ALA A 187 2.35 9.03 -6.66
CA ALA A 187 0.95 8.86 -6.98
C ALA A 187 0.12 8.58 -5.73
N LEU A 188 -1.15 8.96 -5.77
CA LEU A 188 -2.16 8.62 -4.79
C LEU A 188 -3.42 8.18 -5.53
N CYS A 189 -3.87 6.96 -5.26
CA CYS A 189 -5.06 6.39 -5.86
C CYS A 189 -6.09 6.18 -4.76
N VAL A 190 -7.24 6.82 -4.93
CA VAL A 190 -8.31 6.85 -3.93
C VAL A 190 -9.66 6.77 -4.63
N SER A 191 -10.61 6.20 -3.91
CA SER A 191 -12.00 6.14 -4.34
C SER A 191 -12.73 7.44 -4.00
N ARG A 192 -13.63 7.85 -4.89
CA ARG A 192 -14.63 8.88 -4.64
C ARG A 192 -16.01 8.25 -4.64
N VAL A 193 -16.77 8.50 -3.57
CA VAL A 193 -18.19 8.13 -3.48
C VAL A 193 -18.97 9.42 -3.25
N LYS A 194 -19.94 9.72 -4.11
CA LYS A 194 -20.90 10.81 -3.92
C LYS A 194 -22.31 10.25 -4.04
N ASP A 195 -23.25 10.85 -3.34
CA ASP A 195 -24.66 10.42 -3.34
C ASP A 195 -25.32 10.46 -4.73
N ASP A 196 -24.81 11.30 -5.63
CA ASP A 196 -25.28 11.48 -7.00
C ASP A 196 -24.62 10.55 -8.04
N ILE A 197 -23.54 9.84 -7.66
CA ILE A 197 -22.83 8.93 -8.55
C ILE A 197 -23.14 7.48 -8.12
N PRO A 198 -23.80 6.67 -8.98
CA PRO A 198 -24.25 5.33 -8.60
C PRO A 198 -23.12 4.34 -8.35
N ASN A 199 -21.88 4.66 -8.74
CA ASN A 199 -20.72 3.80 -8.59
C ASN A 199 -19.53 4.58 -8.04
N GLU A 200 -18.71 3.89 -7.25
CA GLU A 200 -17.41 4.38 -6.82
C GLU A 200 -16.53 4.74 -8.04
N VAL A 201 -15.98 5.96 -8.04
CA VAL A 201 -15.04 6.43 -9.07
C VAL A 201 -13.63 6.37 -8.52
N VAL A 202 -12.75 5.65 -9.21
CA VAL A 202 -11.32 5.63 -8.88
C VAL A 202 -10.66 6.90 -9.43
N CYS A 203 -10.01 7.65 -8.55
CA CYS A 203 -9.26 8.85 -8.87
C CYS A 203 -7.77 8.60 -8.62
N LEU A 204 -6.96 8.87 -9.64
CA LEU A 204 -5.50 8.77 -9.58
C LEU A 204 -4.91 10.18 -9.65
N PHE A 205 -4.23 10.58 -8.60
CA PHE A 205 -3.51 11.83 -8.51
C PHE A 205 -2.02 11.57 -8.66
N VAL A 206 -1.35 12.30 -9.56
CA VAL A 206 0.07 12.10 -9.87
C VAL A 206 0.87 13.37 -9.64
N VAL A 207 2.04 13.24 -9.02
CA VAL A 207 3.05 14.28 -8.92
C VAL A 207 4.04 14.05 -10.05
N MET A 208 4.19 15.04 -10.93
CA MET A 208 5.02 14.93 -12.12
C MET A 208 6.51 15.08 -11.80
N HIS A 209 7.34 14.27 -12.44
CA HIS A 209 8.79 14.33 -12.28
C HIS A 209 9.39 15.53 -13.02
N GLY A 210 10.28 16.28 -12.36
CA GLY A 210 11.16 17.26 -13.03
C GLY A 210 10.46 18.40 -13.79
N GLY A 211 9.30 18.87 -13.30
CA GLY A 211 8.55 19.96 -13.94
C GLY A 211 7.84 19.58 -15.24
N GLN A 212 7.78 18.28 -15.56
CA GLN A 212 6.88 17.74 -16.58
C GLN A 212 5.42 18.05 -16.22
N LYS A 213 4.53 18.00 -17.21
CA LYS A 213 3.10 18.25 -17.02
C LYS A 213 2.30 17.02 -17.39
N LEU A 214 1.18 16.83 -16.71
CA LEU A 214 0.23 15.80 -17.09
C LEU A 214 -0.49 16.22 -18.38
N GLY A 215 -0.12 15.61 -19.50
CA GLY A 215 -0.76 15.79 -20.80
C GLY A 215 -1.72 14.64 -21.14
N ASN A 216 -2.64 14.89 -22.07
CA ASN A 216 -3.60 13.88 -22.55
C ASN A 216 -2.92 12.61 -23.07
N ASP A 217 -1.76 12.74 -23.73
CA ASP A 217 -0.98 11.59 -24.20
C ASP A 217 -0.55 10.67 -23.04
N LEU A 218 0.00 11.25 -21.97
CA LEU A 218 0.42 10.49 -20.79
C LEU A 218 -0.78 9.85 -20.09
N ILE A 219 -1.91 10.56 -19.97
CA ILE A 219 -3.15 10.02 -19.41
C ILE A 219 -3.59 8.76 -20.19
N GLU A 220 -3.62 8.82 -21.51
CA GLU A 220 -4.06 7.69 -22.34
C GLU A 220 -3.05 6.53 -22.31
N ARG A 221 -1.74 6.82 -22.24
CA ARG A 221 -0.71 5.79 -22.01
C ARG A 221 -0.90 5.08 -20.67
N ILE A 222 -1.15 5.82 -19.58
CA ILE A 222 -1.41 5.25 -18.24
C ILE A 222 -2.65 4.36 -18.29
N LYS A 223 -3.78 4.85 -18.82
CA LYS A 223 -5.02 4.07 -18.92
C LYS A 223 -4.83 2.81 -19.75
N THR A 224 -4.12 2.89 -20.86
CA THR A 224 -3.85 1.75 -21.74
C THR A 224 -2.98 0.71 -21.05
N CYS A 225 -1.94 1.14 -20.34
CA CYS A 225 -1.07 0.26 -19.58
C CYS A 225 -1.83 -0.44 -18.44
N ILE A 226 -2.59 0.30 -17.63
CA ILE A 226 -3.42 -0.26 -16.55
C ILE A 226 -4.42 -1.29 -17.09
N ARG A 227 -5.10 -0.97 -18.20
CA ARG A 227 -6.06 -1.89 -18.83
C ARG A 227 -5.40 -3.19 -19.28
N LYS A 228 -4.17 -3.11 -19.80
CA LYS A 228 -3.43 -4.24 -20.38
C LYS A 228 -2.81 -5.14 -19.30
N GLU A 229 -2.14 -4.54 -18.32
CA GLU A 229 -1.36 -5.28 -17.31
C GLU A 229 -2.22 -5.73 -16.12
N LEU A 230 -3.32 -5.03 -15.83
CA LEU A 230 -4.28 -5.38 -14.79
C LEU A 230 -5.63 -5.76 -15.42
N SER A 231 -6.60 -4.85 -15.42
CA SER A 231 -7.89 -5.06 -16.10
C SER A 231 -8.59 -3.73 -16.42
N PRO A 232 -9.62 -3.72 -17.29
CA PRO A 232 -10.41 -2.53 -17.56
C PRO A 232 -11.02 -1.88 -16.31
N ARG A 233 -11.26 -2.64 -15.24
CA ARG A 233 -11.85 -2.15 -13.99
C ARG A 233 -10.84 -1.43 -13.08
N HIS A 234 -9.55 -1.63 -13.32
CA HIS A 234 -8.49 -0.90 -12.60
C HIS A 234 -8.27 0.51 -13.15
N VAL A 235 -8.79 0.80 -14.35
CA VAL A 235 -8.55 2.07 -15.03
C VAL A 235 -9.23 3.22 -14.26
N PRO A 236 -8.48 4.20 -13.74
CA PRO A 236 -9.06 5.34 -13.05
C PRO A 236 -10.01 6.14 -13.95
N GLY A 237 -11.15 6.55 -13.39
CA GLY A 237 -12.08 7.46 -14.07
C GLY A 237 -11.55 8.89 -14.14
N VAL A 238 -10.70 9.26 -13.17
CA VAL A 238 -10.05 10.57 -13.08
C VAL A 238 -8.54 10.34 -12.95
N ILE A 239 -7.75 11.05 -13.77
CA ILE A 239 -6.29 11.11 -13.64
C ILE A 239 -5.91 12.59 -13.65
N GLU A 240 -5.37 13.08 -12.53
CA GLU A 240 -5.13 14.51 -12.31
C GLU A 240 -3.74 14.80 -11.75
N GLU A 241 -3.21 15.97 -12.10
CA GLU A 241 -1.91 16.43 -11.60
C GLU A 241 -2.07 17.01 -10.18
N CYS A 242 -1.39 16.40 -9.21
CA CYS A 242 -1.40 16.82 -7.81
C CYS A 242 -0.32 17.88 -7.56
N LYS A 243 -0.70 19.16 -7.71
CA LYS A 243 0.23 20.29 -7.64
C LYS A 243 0.78 20.55 -6.23
N ALA A 244 0.05 20.15 -5.19
CA ALA A 244 0.48 20.33 -3.80
C ALA A 244 1.25 19.13 -3.23
N GLY A 245 1.46 18.07 -4.02
CA GLY A 245 2.09 16.84 -3.57
C GLY A 245 1.16 15.90 -2.80
N ILE A 246 1.64 14.68 -2.51
CA ILE A 246 0.83 13.66 -1.83
C ILE A 246 0.90 13.82 -0.30
N PRO A 247 -0.23 13.87 0.43
CA PRO A 247 -0.25 13.98 1.89
C PRO A 247 0.29 12.72 2.56
N LYS A 248 1.19 12.92 3.53
CA LYS A 248 1.91 11.86 4.25
C LYS A 248 1.94 12.08 5.75
N THR A 249 2.11 10.99 6.49
CA THR A 249 2.43 11.04 7.91
C THR A 249 3.90 11.44 8.14
N ASN A 250 4.26 11.78 9.37
CA ASN A 250 5.67 12.02 9.76
C ASN A 250 6.60 10.84 9.44
N ASN A 251 6.07 9.63 9.33
CA ASN A 251 6.82 8.42 8.96
C ASN A 251 6.78 8.14 7.44
N GLY A 252 6.32 9.09 6.63
CA GLY A 252 6.30 8.98 5.16
C GLY A 252 5.16 8.15 4.58
N LYS A 253 4.23 7.62 5.40
CA LYS A 253 3.07 6.85 4.91
C LYS A 253 2.05 7.77 4.23
N LYS A 254 1.59 7.42 3.02
CA LYS A 254 0.49 8.11 2.32
C LYS A 254 -0.78 8.08 3.17
N ILE A 255 -1.54 9.17 3.19
CA ILE A 255 -2.78 9.28 3.97
C ILE A 255 -4.02 9.11 3.06
N GLU A 256 -4.13 7.94 2.43
CA GLU A 256 -5.20 7.60 1.48
C GLU A 256 -6.60 7.76 2.08
N ILE A 257 -6.79 7.32 3.34
CA ILE A 257 -8.11 7.33 4.01
C ILE A 257 -8.62 8.77 4.22
N ALA A 258 -7.73 9.70 4.62
CA ALA A 258 -8.12 11.09 4.82
C ALA A 258 -8.52 11.74 3.49
N VAL A 259 -7.75 11.50 2.42
CA VAL A 259 -8.07 12.02 1.10
C VAL A 259 -9.36 11.42 0.56
N LYS A 260 -9.56 10.10 0.69
CA LYS A 260 -10.83 9.43 0.35
C LYS A 260 -12.03 10.07 1.06
N ARG A 261 -11.93 10.36 2.35
CA ARG A 261 -12.98 11.05 3.12
C ARG A 261 -13.26 12.46 2.60
N ILE A 262 -12.20 13.25 2.36
CA ILE A 262 -12.32 14.61 1.78
C ILE A 262 -13.03 14.54 0.42
N MET A 263 -12.62 13.62 -0.45
CA MET A 263 -13.17 13.47 -1.80
C MET A 263 -14.64 13.04 -1.81
N SER A 264 -15.06 12.31 -0.77
CA SER A 264 -16.46 11.93 -0.52
C SER A 264 -17.24 12.96 0.31
N GLY A 265 -16.72 14.17 0.50
CA GLY A 265 -17.43 15.26 1.19
C GLY A 265 -17.52 15.12 2.72
N THR A 266 -16.76 14.19 3.32
CA THR A 266 -16.70 14.05 4.78
C THR A 266 -15.66 15.00 5.33
N ASP A 267 -16.03 15.80 6.34
CA ASP A 267 -15.07 16.68 7.01
C ASP A 267 -14.02 15.85 7.75
N VAL A 268 -12.75 16.13 7.44
CA VAL A 268 -11.60 15.54 8.10
C VAL A 268 -10.97 16.65 8.92
N GLY A 269 -11.23 16.61 10.23
CA GLY A 269 -10.65 17.51 11.20
C GLY A 269 -9.11 17.51 11.15
N PRO A 270 -8.45 18.46 11.84
CA PRO A 270 -7.00 18.58 11.83
C PRO A 270 -6.35 17.30 12.37
N ASN A 271 -5.81 16.48 11.45
CA ASN A 271 -5.10 15.27 11.81
C ASN A 271 -3.74 15.66 12.39
N ALA A 272 -3.54 15.40 13.68
CA ALA A 272 -2.32 15.72 14.42
C ALA A 272 -1.03 14.99 13.94
N SER A 273 -1.09 14.25 12.83
CA SER A 273 0.00 13.41 12.34
C SER A 273 0.31 13.59 10.85
N VAL A 274 -0.19 14.65 10.20
CA VAL A 274 0.10 14.97 8.79
C VAL A 274 1.34 15.84 8.71
N ALA A 275 2.34 15.43 7.92
CA ALA A 275 3.60 16.14 7.76
C ALA A 275 3.48 17.37 6.84
N ASN A 276 2.60 17.30 5.83
CA ASN A 276 2.34 18.33 4.82
C ASN A 276 0.84 18.66 4.74
N PRO A 277 0.30 19.39 5.73
CA PRO A 277 -1.13 19.69 5.83
C PRO A 277 -1.68 20.49 4.64
N GLU A 278 -0.86 21.30 3.99
CA GLU A 278 -1.21 22.06 2.78
C GLU A 278 -1.64 21.16 1.61
N ALA A 279 -1.10 19.94 1.52
CA ALA A 279 -1.52 18.98 0.51
C ALA A 279 -2.98 18.56 0.71
N LEU A 280 -3.44 18.43 1.96
CA LEU A 280 -4.84 18.10 2.25
C LEU A 280 -5.79 19.23 1.84
N GLU A 281 -5.36 20.49 1.98
CA GLU A 281 -6.18 21.63 1.57
C GLU A 281 -6.41 21.63 0.06
N TRP A 282 -5.38 21.33 -0.72
CA TRP A 282 -5.52 21.17 -2.16
C TRP A 282 -6.56 20.11 -2.54
N PHE A 283 -6.63 18.99 -1.81
CA PHE A 283 -7.66 17.98 -2.02
C PHE A 283 -9.06 18.46 -1.63
N ARG A 284 -9.19 19.35 -0.63
CA ARG A 284 -10.49 19.97 -0.28
C ARG A 284 -10.96 20.89 -1.40
N ASP A 285 -10.08 21.76 -1.88
CA ASP A 285 -10.37 22.66 -3.00
C ASP A 285 -10.76 21.87 -4.26
N TRP A 286 -9.95 20.86 -4.61
CA TRP A 286 -10.23 20.00 -5.76
C TRP A 286 -11.57 19.29 -5.63
N ALA A 287 -11.91 18.77 -4.44
CA ALA A 287 -13.16 18.07 -4.19
C ALA A 287 -14.38 19.00 -4.20
N ALA A 288 -14.21 20.29 -3.88
CA ALA A 288 -15.26 21.31 -3.96
C ALA A 288 -15.51 21.80 -5.39
N GLU A 289 -14.48 21.83 -6.23
CA GLU A 289 -14.55 22.28 -7.62
C GLU A 289 -15.06 21.22 -8.61
N ASN A 290 -14.99 19.93 -8.24
CA ASN A 290 -15.31 18.77 -9.10
C ASN A 290 -16.37 17.86 -8.47
#